data_AF-A0A914WXF3-F1
#
_entry.id   AF-A0A914WXF3-F1
#
_cell.length_a   1.000
_cell.length_b   1.000
_cell.length_c   1.000
_cell.angle_alpha   90.00
_cell.angle_beta   90.00
_cell.angle_gamma   90.00
#
_symmetry.space_group_name_H-M   'P 1'
#
loop_
_entity.id
_entity.type
_entity.pdbx_description
1 polymer ?
#
loop_
_entity_poly.entity_id
_entity_poly.type
_entity_poly.pdbx_seq_one_letter_code
_entity_poly.pdbx_strand_id
1 'polypeptide(L)'
;MAVTSYLVPLIGGAMLMATCYMLGRFNYSVAWIVILVGLNFLKSTMWRAREQRLMALRQAATQEKEVILAQLQDLPAWVQFPDTERVEWINKVILQLWPYVGEYTKVFLREVIEPQVRAQMPGPLKSFKFLQMDMGDIPCRVGGIKVYTHNVGRDRIIVDMDVGYAGDCEFTVGVAGFKGGLNEMVFSGKLRAVLKPLLPYPPMVGGVSAFFLENPKIDFNLTGMGEMVELPGLLTAIRSIINQQVANICVL
;
A
#
# COMPACT_ATOMS: atom_id res chain seq x y z
N MET A 1 9.64 11.11 -31.30
CA MET A 1 9.41 12.56 -31.04
C MET A 1 10.59 13.46 -31.41
N ALA A 2 11.83 12.97 -31.56
CA ALA A 2 12.98 13.82 -31.92
C ALA A 2 13.03 14.23 -33.42
N VAL A 3 12.56 13.38 -34.34
CA VAL A 3 12.61 13.69 -35.79
C VAL A 3 11.69 14.87 -36.15
N THR A 4 10.54 14.97 -35.48
CA THR A 4 9.58 16.06 -35.68
C THR A 4 10.10 17.42 -35.20
N SER A 5 10.97 17.47 -34.20
CA SER A 5 11.49 18.74 -33.67
C SER A 5 12.53 19.40 -34.56
N TYR A 6 13.24 18.64 -35.40
CA TYR A 6 14.23 19.18 -36.34
C TYR A 6 13.63 19.53 -37.71
N LEU A 7 12.56 18.85 -38.12
CA LEU A 7 11.88 19.12 -39.39
C LEU A 7 11.20 20.50 -39.42
N VAL A 8 10.56 20.90 -38.32
CA VAL A 8 9.84 22.18 -38.21
C VAL A 8 10.76 23.40 -38.43
N PRO A 9 11.92 23.53 -37.76
CA PRO A 9 12.83 24.65 -38.01
C PRO A 9 13.49 24.60 -39.38
N LEU A 10 13.74 23.40 -39.92
CA LEU A 10 14.33 23.24 -41.26
C LEU A 10 13.37 23.68 -42.37
N ILE A 11 12.10 23.26 -42.28
CA ILE A 11 11.03 23.67 -43.20
C ILE A 11 10.76 25.17 -43.07
N GLY A 12 10.71 25.70 -41.84
CA GLY A 12 10.53 27.14 -41.60
C GLY A 12 11.66 27.98 -42.19
N GLY A 13 12.91 27.53 -42.05
CA GLY A 13 14.08 28.17 -42.68
C GLY A 13 14.03 28.14 -44.20
N ALA A 14 13.65 27.01 -44.79
CA ALA A 14 13.51 26.87 -46.24
C ALA A 14 12.40 27.77 -46.82
N MET A 15 11.25 27.89 -46.14
CA MET A 15 10.18 28.80 -46.55
C MET A 15 10.61 30.27 -46.50
N LEU A 16 11.33 30.68 -45.46
CA LEU A 16 11.87 32.04 -45.35
C LEU A 16 12.85 32.35 -46.49
N MET A 17 13.76 31.42 -46.80
CA MET A 17 14.69 31.57 -47.92
C MET A 17 13.97 31.65 -49.28
N ALA A 18 12.96 30.82 -49.51
CA ALA A 18 12.16 30.86 -50.74
C ALA A 18 11.37 32.19 -50.88
N THR A 19 10.82 32.70 -49.77
CA THR A 19 10.09 33.97 -49.76
C THR A 19 11.02 35.15 -50.05
N CYS A 20 12.23 35.17 -49.48
CA CYS A 20 13.24 36.18 -49.77
C CYS A 20 13.71 36.13 -51.24
N TYR A 21 13.89 34.94 -51.80
CA TYR A 21 14.28 34.76 -53.22
C TYR A 21 13.20 35.25 -54.19
N MET A 22 11.93 34.92 -53.92
CA MET A 22 10.80 35.37 -54.74
C MET A 22 10.64 36.89 -54.71
N LEU A 23 10.77 37.53 -53.55
CA LEU A 23 10.70 38.99 -53.43
C LEU A 23 11.80 39.70 -54.23
N GLY A 24 13.00 39.11 -54.30
CA GLY A 24 14.09 39.62 -55.15
C GLY A 24 13.82 39.46 -56.65
N ARG A 25 13.19 38.35 -57.06
CA ARG A 25 12.85 38.07 -58.48
C ARG A 25 11.85 39.07 -59.07
N PHE A 26 10.94 39.59 -58.24
CA PHE A 26 9.88 40.53 -58.63
C PHE A 26 10.28 42.02 -58.47
N ASN A 27 11.56 42.34 -58.24
CA ASN A 27 12.09 43.71 -58.06
C ASN A 27 11.42 44.51 -56.92
N TYR A 28 10.96 43.84 -55.85
CA TYR A 28 10.50 44.54 -54.65
C TYR A 28 11.69 45.10 -53.85
N SER A 29 11.48 46.23 -53.15
CA SER A 29 12.54 46.91 -52.40
C SER A 29 13.18 46.01 -51.34
N VAL A 30 14.52 46.00 -51.31
CA VAL A 30 15.38 45.23 -50.37
C VAL A 30 15.02 45.52 -48.90
N ALA A 31 14.41 46.67 -48.61
CA ALA A 31 13.94 47.06 -47.29
C ALA A 31 13.01 45.99 -46.65
N TRP A 32 12.16 45.32 -47.44
CA TRP A 32 11.24 44.31 -46.92
C TRP A 32 11.94 43.04 -46.43
N ILE A 33 13.04 42.65 -47.07
CA ILE A 33 13.85 41.50 -46.66
C ILE A 33 14.51 41.78 -45.30
N VAL A 34 15.06 42.98 -45.13
CA VAL A 34 15.70 43.40 -43.87
C VAL A 34 14.68 43.42 -42.72
N ILE A 35 13.46 43.91 -42.97
CA ILE A 35 12.38 43.93 -41.98
C ILE A 35 11.98 42.52 -41.57
N LEU A 36 11.77 41.61 -42.53
CA LEU A 36 11.37 40.22 -42.23
C LEU A 36 12.43 39.45 -41.44
N VAL A 37 13.71 39.65 -41.78
CA VAL A 37 14.83 39.04 -41.04
C VAL A 37 14.93 39.63 -39.64
N GLY A 38 14.81 40.96 -39.50
CA GLY A 38 14.81 41.64 -38.20
C GLY A 38 13.68 41.17 -37.28
N LEU A 39 12.46 41.06 -37.80
CA LEU A 39 11.31 40.57 -37.05
C LEU A 39 11.47 39.09 -36.65
N ASN A 40 12.03 38.24 -37.51
CA ASN A 40 12.30 36.85 -37.16
C ASN A 40 13.38 36.73 -36.07
N PHE A 41 14.43 37.55 -36.15
CA PHE A 41 15.48 37.57 -35.14
C PHE A 41 14.93 38.01 -33.78
N LEU A 42 14.15 39.09 -33.73
CA LEU A 42 13.49 39.58 -32.51
C LEU A 42 12.48 38.57 -31.94
N LYS A 43 11.68 37.94 -32.81
CA LYS A 43 10.75 36.87 -32.39
C LYS A 43 11.51 35.69 -31.80
N SER A 44 12.61 35.27 -32.44
CA SER A 44 13.44 34.14 -31.98
C SER A 44 14.09 34.42 -30.64
N THR A 45 14.65 35.62 -30.44
CA THR A 45 15.27 36.01 -29.16
C THR A 45 14.24 36.12 -28.04
N MET A 46 13.08 36.74 -28.28
CA MET A 46 12.01 36.82 -27.29
C MET A 46 11.42 35.46 -26.93
N TRP A 47 11.27 34.57 -27.91
CA TRP A 47 10.75 33.21 -27.67
C TRP A 47 11.73 32.39 -26.83
N ARG A 48 13.03 32.43 -27.15
CA ARG A 48 14.07 31.76 -26.34
C ARG A 48 14.14 32.31 -24.92
N ALA A 49 14.04 33.63 -24.73
CA ALA A 49 14.03 34.24 -23.40
C ALA A 49 12.79 33.84 -22.59
N ARG A 50 11.62 33.71 -23.24
CA ARG A 50 10.39 33.24 -22.59
C ARG A 50 10.48 31.77 -22.17
N GLU A 51 11.05 30.91 -23.01
CA GLU A 51 11.26 29.50 -22.69
C GLU A 51 12.18 29.32 -21.49
N GLN A 52 13.30 30.05 -21.44
CA GLN A 52 14.23 29.99 -20.31
C GLN A 52 13.56 30.44 -18.99
N ARG A 53 12.79 31.52 -19.01
CA ARG A 53 12.03 31.99 -17.82
C ARG A 53 11.01 30.95 -17.35
N LEU A 54 10.31 30.31 -18.29
CA LEU A 54 9.31 29.29 -17.96
C LEU A 54 9.95 28.02 -17.38
N MET A 55 11.12 27.62 -17.89
CA MET A 55 11.89 26.50 -17.33
C MET A 55 12.43 26.83 -15.94
N ALA A 56 12.93 28.05 -15.71
CA ALA A 56 13.38 28.49 -14.39
C ALA A 56 12.23 28.54 -13.37
N LEU A 57 11.05 29.04 -13.76
CA LEU A 57 9.84 29.01 -12.92
C LEU A 57 9.37 27.59 -12.61
N ARG A 58 9.42 26.68 -13.58
CA ARG A 58 9.11 25.25 -13.37
C ARG A 58 10.09 24.60 -12.41
N GLN A 59 11.40 24.88 -12.56
CA GLN A 59 12.44 24.37 -11.68
C GLN A 59 12.29 24.91 -10.25
N ALA A 60 12.01 26.20 -10.10
CA ALA A 60 11.71 26.80 -8.79
C ALA A 60 10.46 26.16 -8.16
N ALA A 61 9.38 25.97 -8.92
CA ALA A 61 8.16 25.32 -8.41
C ALA A 61 8.39 23.83 -8.03
N THR A 62 9.22 23.10 -8.78
CA THR A 62 9.58 21.72 -8.41
C THR A 62 10.48 21.69 -7.18
N GLN A 63 11.43 22.62 -7.07
CA GLN A 63 12.33 22.72 -5.93
C GLN A 63 11.57 23.13 -4.65
N GLU A 64 10.66 24.10 -4.73
CA GLU A 64 9.77 24.46 -3.61
C GLU A 64 8.92 23.26 -3.18
N LYS A 65 8.35 22.51 -4.13
CA LYS A 65 7.61 21.28 -3.81
C LYS A 65 8.48 20.25 -3.09
N GLU A 66 9.72 20.04 -3.54
CA GLU A 66 10.66 19.10 -2.91
C GLU A 66 11.13 19.58 -1.53
N VAL A 67 11.40 20.88 -1.36
CA VAL A 67 11.80 21.49 -0.08
C VAL A 67 10.64 21.45 0.92
N ILE A 68 9.42 21.74 0.49
CA ILE A 68 8.21 21.60 1.32
C ILE A 68 8.03 20.13 1.72
N LEU A 69 8.18 19.18 0.79
CA LEU A 69 8.09 17.74 1.09
C LEU A 69 9.20 17.26 2.05
N ALA A 70 10.42 17.79 1.94
CA ALA A 70 11.53 17.47 2.83
C ALA A 70 11.32 18.02 4.25
N GLN A 71 10.73 19.21 4.37
CA GLN A 71 10.44 19.85 5.66
C GLN A 71 9.20 19.26 6.37
N LEU A 72 8.38 18.48 5.66
CA LEU A 72 7.23 17.74 6.22
C LEU A 72 7.61 16.40 6.89
N GLN A 73 8.88 15.97 6.83
CA GLN A 73 9.33 14.67 7.38
C GLN A 73 9.33 14.57 8.92
N ASP A 74 9.13 15.67 9.64
CA ASP A 74 9.11 15.70 11.12
C ASP A 74 7.73 15.97 11.72
N LEU A 75 6.65 15.90 10.93
CA LEU A 75 5.29 16.06 11.46
C LEU A 75 4.72 14.74 12.01
N PRO A 76 3.83 14.81 13.01
CA PRO A 76 3.15 13.62 13.53
C PRO A 76 2.34 12.90 12.44
N ALA A 77 2.14 11.58 12.61
CA ALA A 77 1.61 10.68 11.56
C ALA A 77 0.25 11.09 10.94
N TRP A 78 -0.57 11.88 11.63
CA TRP A 78 -1.84 12.42 11.12
C TRP A 78 -1.66 13.56 10.08
N VAL A 79 -0.46 14.12 9.97
CA VAL A 79 -0.07 15.10 8.94
C VAL A 79 0.77 14.45 7.83
N GLN A 80 1.54 13.41 8.15
CA GLN A 80 2.39 12.70 7.18
C GLN A 80 1.60 11.80 6.22
N PHE A 81 0.39 11.40 6.60
CA PHE A 81 -0.48 10.56 5.78
C PHE A 81 -1.90 11.14 5.66
N PRO A 82 -2.09 12.28 4.96
CA PRO A 82 -3.41 12.87 4.74
C PRO A 82 -4.36 11.94 3.96
N ASP A 83 -3.81 10.92 3.28
CA ASP A 83 -4.55 9.92 2.50
C ASP A 83 -5.07 8.72 3.32
N THR A 84 -4.81 8.68 4.63
CA THR A 84 -5.34 7.59 5.47
C THR A 84 -6.76 7.95 5.89
N GLU A 85 -7.72 7.50 5.09
CA GLU A 85 -9.13 7.75 5.37
C GLU A 85 -9.54 6.98 6.65
N ARG A 86 -10.24 7.67 7.55
CA ARG A 86 -10.89 7.02 8.70
C ARG A 86 -12.14 6.30 8.18
N VAL A 87 -12.12 4.98 8.20
CA VAL A 87 -13.15 4.18 7.54
C VAL A 87 -14.12 3.57 8.54
N GLU A 88 -14.94 4.41 9.16
CA GLU A 88 -15.91 3.97 10.17
C GLU A 88 -16.97 3.01 9.61
N TRP A 89 -17.33 3.13 8.34
CA TRP A 89 -18.31 2.24 7.72
C TRP A 89 -17.80 0.80 7.61
N ILE A 90 -16.50 0.59 7.37
CA ILE A 90 -15.91 -0.76 7.36
C ILE A 90 -16.00 -1.38 8.73
N ASN A 91 -15.73 -0.60 9.78
CA ASN A 91 -15.87 -1.10 11.16
C ASN A 91 -17.30 -1.53 11.47
N LYS A 92 -18.32 -0.86 10.91
CA LYS A 92 -19.73 -1.30 11.02
C LYS A 92 -20.00 -2.61 10.27
N VAL A 93 -19.40 -2.78 9.09
CA VAL A 93 -19.50 -4.03 8.32
C VAL A 93 -18.84 -5.18 9.07
N ILE A 94 -17.63 -4.97 9.61
CA ILE A 94 -16.91 -5.97 10.41
C ILE A 94 -17.74 -6.35 11.63
N LEU A 95 -18.33 -5.39 12.35
CA LEU A 95 -19.22 -5.66 13.47
C LEU A 95 -20.37 -6.59 13.09
N GLN A 96 -21.00 -6.36 11.94
CA GLN A 96 -22.09 -7.23 11.45
C GLN A 96 -21.61 -8.62 11.03
N LEU A 97 -20.37 -8.72 10.52
CA LEU A 97 -19.76 -9.99 10.11
C LEU A 97 -19.15 -10.77 11.28
N TRP A 98 -18.92 -10.10 12.42
CA TRP A 98 -18.16 -10.66 13.53
C TRP A 98 -18.66 -12.02 14.03
N PRO A 99 -19.97 -12.29 14.16
CA PRO A 99 -20.45 -13.62 14.57
C PRO A 99 -20.04 -14.73 13.59
N TYR A 100 -20.03 -14.43 12.29
CA TYR A 100 -19.62 -15.37 11.24
C TYR A 100 -18.10 -15.56 11.22
N VAL A 101 -17.34 -14.49 11.48
CA VAL A 101 -15.89 -14.56 11.67
C VAL A 101 -15.57 -15.45 12.86
N GLY A 102 -16.26 -15.28 13.99
CA GLY A 102 -16.08 -16.13 15.17
C GLY A 102 -16.30 -17.61 14.88
N GLU A 103 -17.36 -17.95 14.14
CA GLU A 103 -17.64 -19.34 13.78
C GLU A 103 -16.60 -19.92 12.81
N TYR A 104 -16.19 -19.16 11.80
CA TYR A 104 -15.11 -19.56 10.90
C TYR A 104 -13.77 -19.71 11.64
N THR A 105 -13.47 -18.83 12.60
CA THR A 105 -12.25 -18.90 13.41
C THR A 105 -12.18 -20.22 14.18
N LYS A 106 -13.31 -20.75 14.69
CA LYS A 106 -13.33 -22.07 15.35
C LYS A 106 -12.90 -23.19 14.39
N VAL A 107 -13.39 -23.15 13.15
CA VAL A 107 -13.03 -24.13 12.10
C VAL A 107 -11.56 -23.97 11.73
N PHE A 108 -11.12 -22.73 11.49
CA PHE A 108 -9.73 -22.42 11.14
C PHE A 108 -8.74 -22.86 12.23
N LEU A 109 -9.05 -22.56 13.50
CA LEU A 109 -8.21 -22.98 14.63
C LEU A 109 -8.11 -24.51 14.72
N ARG A 110 -9.22 -25.24 14.53
CA ARG A 110 -9.24 -26.71 14.60
C ARG A 110 -8.58 -27.40 13.40
N GLU A 111 -8.85 -26.94 12.19
CA GLU A 111 -8.44 -27.63 10.97
C GLU A 111 -7.05 -27.21 10.49
N VAL A 112 -6.66 -25.96 10.75
CA VAL A 112 -5.39 -25.40 10.26
C VAL A 112 -4.38 -25.27 11.40
N ILE A 113 -4.76 -24.64 12.51
CA ILE A 113 -3.80 -24.32 13.59
C ILE A 113 -3.50 -25.54 14.47
N GLU A 114 -4.49 -26.31 14.92
CA GLU A 114 -4.22 -27.49 15.78
C GLU A 114 -3.23 -28.47 15.15
N PRO A 115 -3.39 -28.93 13.89
CA PRO A 115 -2.49 -29.92 13.32
C PRO A 115 -1.06 -29.39 13.19
N GLN A 116 -0.91 -28.10 12.87
CA GLN A 116 0.39 -27.44 12.77
C GLN A 116 1.07 -27.29 14.13
N VAL A 117 0.32 -26.92 15.17
CA VAL A 117 0.83 -26.91 16.55
C VAL A 117 1.30 -28.31 16.94
N ARG A 118 0.49 -29.36 16.70
CA ARG A 118 0.86 -30.74 17.02
C ARG A 118 2.10 -31.22 16.26
N ALA A 119 2.33 -30.76 15.03
CA ALA A 119 3.47 -31.15 14.23
C ALA A 119 4.80 -30.63 14.80
N GLN A 120 4.81 -29.43 15.40
CA GLN A 120 6.02 -28.79 15.91
C GLN A 120 6.30 -29.06 17.40
N MET A 121 5.32 -29.55 18.13
CA MET A 121 5.43 -29.79 19.57
C MET A 121 6.20 -31.10 19.88
N PRO A 122 7.19 -31.07 20.79
CA PRO A 122 7.96 -32.27 21.15
C PRO A 122 7.20 -33.18 22.12
N GLY A 123 7.36 -34.51 21.93
CA GLY A 123 6.94 -35.54 22.87
C GLY A 123 5.47 -35.46 23.34
N PRO A 124 5.19 -35.34 24.66
CA PRO A 124 3.83 -35.38 25.22
C PRO A 124 2.95 -34.16 24.86
N LEU A 125 3.56 -33.07 24.36
CA LEU A 125 2.86 -31.84 23.99
C LEU A 125 2.12 -31.93 22.64
N LYS A 126 2.27 -33.06 21.91
CA LYS A 126 1.52 -33.37 20.68
C LYS A 126 0.01 -33.58 20.89
N SER A 127 -0.44 -33.64 22.13
CA SER A 127 -1.86 -33.81 22.52
C SER A 127 -2.64 -32.48 22.58
N PHE A 128 -2.08 -31.39 22.05
CA PHE A 128 -2.71 -30.07 22.01
C PHE A 128 -4.09 -30.10 21.35
N LYS A 129 -5.10 -29.50 21.98
CA LYS A 129 -6.46 -29.34 21.45
C LYS A 129 -7.11 -28.06 21.95
N PHE A 130 -7.95 -27.42 21.13
CA PHE A 130 -8.85 -26.37 21.58
C PHE A 130 -10.12 -27.00 22.16
N LEU A 131 -10.38 -26.76 23.44
CA LEU A 131 -11.57 -27.25 24.14
C LEU A 131 -12.75 -26.30 23.91
N GLN A 132 -12.53 -25.02 24.19
CA GLN A 132 -13.52 -23.96 24.04
C GLN A 132 -12.85 -22.80 23.30
N MET A 133 -13.57 -22.22 22.36
CA MET A 133 -13.07 -21.10 21.56
C MET A 133 -14.14 -20.05 21.45
N ASP A 134 -13.87 -18.89 22.02
CA ASP A 134 -14.70 -17.71 21.91
C ASP A 134 -13.85 -16.51 21.49
N MET A 135 -14.29 -15.81 20.44
CA MET A 135 -13.65 -14.59 19.95
C MET A 135 -14.09 -13.34 20.71
N GLY A 136 -15.07 -13.45 21.61
CA GLY A 136 -15.65 -12.32 22.31
C GLY A 136 -16.54 -11.45 21.43
N ASP A 137 -17.14 -10.43 22.02
CA ASP A 137 -18.11 -9.54 21.37
C ASP A 137 -17.46 -8.31 20.74
N ILE A 138 -16.20 -8.02 21.09
CA ILE A 138 -15.47 -6.85 20.59
C ILE A 138 -14.81 -7.20 19.25
N PRO A 139 -15.24 -6.63 18.11
CA PRO A 139 -14.66 -6.95 16.81
C PRO A 139 -13.30 -6.27 16.56
N CYS A 140 -12.59 -6.76 15.55
CA CYS A 140 -11.41 -6.05 15.04
C CYS A 140 -11.80 -4.70 14.41
N ARG A 141 -10.87 -3.77 14.44
CA ARG A 141 -11.03 -2.40 13.93
C ARG A 141 -9.97 -2.10 12.90
N VAL A 142 -10.41 -1.43 11.84
CA VAL A 142 -9.54 -0.82 10.85
C VAL A 142 -9.32 0.63 11.25
N GLY A 143 -8.08 0.97 11.57
CA GLY A 143 -7.66 2.33 11.94
C GLY A 143 -7.57 3.27 10.75
N GLY A 144 -7.13 2.73 9.61
CA GLY A 144 -6.90 3.52 8.40
C GLY A 144 -6.71 2.66 7.17
N ILE A 145 -7.07 3.22 6.01
CA ILE A 145 -6.92 2.56 4.71
C ILE A 145 -6.11 3.45 3.78
N LYS A 146 -5.18 2.84 3.05
CA LYS A 146 -4.38 3.48 2.01
C LYS A 146 -4.45 2.67 0.72
N VAL A 147 -4.96 3.29 -0.34
CA VAL A 147 -5.00 2.69 -1.69
C VAL A 147 -3.82 3.22 -2.50
N TYR A 148 -3.04 2.34 -3.11
CA TYR A 148 -1.90 2.75 -3.94
C TYR A 148 -2.34 2.97 -5.39
N THR A 149 -2.19 4.21 -5.86
CA THR A 149 -2.55 4.64 -7.22
C THR A 149 -1.32 4.96 -8.08
N HIS A 150 -0.21 5.35 -7.45
CA HIS A 150 1.05 5.69 -8.11
C HIS A 150 2.00 4.48 -8.12
N ASN A 151 2.73 4.28 -9.22
CA ASN A 151 3.70 3.19 -9.40
C ASN A 151 3.13 1.76 -9.28
N VAL A 152 1.82 1.58 -9.42
CA VAL A 152 1.17 0.27 -9.47
C VAL A 152 0.74 -0.04 -10.91
N GLY A 153 0.91 -1.28 -11.34
CA GLY A 153 0.43 -1.74 -12.65
C GLY A 153 -1.10 -1.62 -12.74
N ARG A 154 -1.62 -1.35 -13.95
CA ARG A 154 -3.08 -1.26 -14.19
C ARG A 154 -3.81 -2.60 -14.08
N ASP A 155 -3.08 -3.68 -13.79
CA ASP A 155 -3.59 -5.06 -13.70
C ASP A 155 -3.99 -5.47 -12.28
N ARG A 156 -3.79 -4.60 -11.29
CA ARG A 156 -4.02 -4.90 -9.88
C ARG A 156 -4.43 -3.67 -9.07
N ILE A 157 -5.14 -3.90 -7.97
CA ILE A 157 -5.41 -2.89 -6.95
C ILE A 157 -4.73 -3.34 -5.67
N ILE A 158 -3.96 -2.44 -5.04
CA ILE A 158 -3.26 -2.70 -3.77
C ILE A 158 -3.83 -1.77 -2.72
N VAL A 159 -4.29 -2.36 -1.62
CA VAL A 159 -4.91 -1.67 -0.50
C VAL A 159 -4.20 -2.10 0.78
N ASP A 160 -3.62 -1.15 1.50
CA ASP A 160 -3.08 -1.39 2.84
C ASP A 160 -4.09 -0.92 3.89
N MET A 161 -4.27 -1.72 4.92
CA MET A 161 -5.19 -1.46 6.03
C MET A 161 -4.44 -1.65 7.33
N ASP A 162 -4.55 -0.68 8.23
CA ASP A 162 -4.06 -0.84 9.61
C ASP A 162 -5.14 -1.51 10.44
N VAL A 163 -4.89 -2.76 10.85
CA VAL A 163 -5.87 -3.60 11.55
C VAL A 163 -5.41 -3.81 12.98
N GLY A 164 -6.29 -3.47 13.92
CA GLY A 164 -6.09 -3.69 15.35
C GLY A 164 -7.25 -4.50 15.91
N TYR A 165 -6.95 -5.43 16.79
CA TYR A 165 -7.92 -6.20 17.56
C TYR A 165 -7.47 -6.18 19.02
N ALA A 166 -8.36 -5.78 19.90
CA ALA A 166 -8.16 -5.77 21.34
C ALA A 166 -9.47 -6.22 21.95
N GLY A 167 -9.72 -7.53 21.84
CA GLY A 167 -10.99 -8.13 22.19
C GLY A 167 -10.90 -9.01 23.43
N ASP A 168 -12.08 -9.28 23.97
CA ASP A 168 -12.37 -10.13 25.12
C ASP A 168 -12.45 -11.61 24.72
N CYS A 169 -11.55 -12.07 23.85
CA CYS A 169 -11.53 -13.48 23.47
C CYS A 169 -11.15 -14.36 24.67
N GLU A 170 -11.76 -15.55 24.70
CA GLU A 170 -11.46 -16.59 25.67
C GLU A 170 -11.27 -17.92 24.92
N PHE A 171 -10.04 -18.41 24.92
CA PHE A 171 -9.71 -19.71 24.35
C PHE A 171 -9.23 -20.64 25.45
N THR A 172 -9.89 -21.78 25.62
CA THR A 172 -9.43 -22.86 26.49
C THR A 172 -8.68 -23.90 25.68
N VAL A 173 -7.42 -24.12 26.00
CA VAL A 173 -6.56 -25.14 25.41
C VAL A 173 -6.34 -26.30 26.38
N GLY A 174 -6.19 -27.50 25.84
CA GLY A 174 -5.80 -28.69 26.60
C GLY A 174 -4.52 -29.31 26.03
N VAL A 175 -3.54 -29.59 26.89
CA VAL A 175 -2.28 -30.27 26.50
C VAL A 175 -1.88 -31.25 27.59
N ALA A 176 -1.60 -32.50 27.21
CA ALA A 176 -1.07 -33.55 28.08
C ALA A 176 -1.89 -33.79 29.37
N GLY A 177 -3.20 -33.53 29.33
CA GLY A 177 -4.10 -33.66 30.49
C GLY A 177 -4.33 -32.37 31.27
N PHE A 178 -3.50 -31.35 31.07
CA PHE A 178 -3.66 -30.03 31.68
C PHE A 178 -4.54 -29.12 30.83
N LYS A 179 -5.22 -28.17 31.49
CA LYS A 179 -6.05 -27.14 30.85
C LYS A 179 -5.40 -25.79 31.08
N GLY A 180 -5.31 -24.98 30.03
CA GLY A 180 -4.86 -23.59 30.08
C GLY A 180 -5.88 -22.69 29.38
N GLY A 181 -5.96 -21.44 29.82
CA GLY A 181 -6.73 -20.38 29.20
C GLY A 181 -5.83 -19.38 28.49
N LEU A 182 -6.31 -18.83 27.38
CA LEU A 182 -5.71 -17.71 26.66
C LEU A 182 -6.78 -16.62 26.55
N ASN A 183 -6.50 -15.50 27.20
CA ASN A 183 -7.43 -14.40 27.38
C ASN A 183 -6.79 -13.10 26.88
N GLU A 184 -7.63 -12.09 26.60
CA GLU A 184 -7.20 -10.73 26.27
C GLU A 184 -6.16 -10.70 25.14
N MET A 185 -6.49 -11.33 24.01
CA MET A 185 -5.62 -11.31 22.84
C MET A 185 -5.65 -9.92 22.20
N VAL A 186 -4.48 -9.33 22.09
CA VAL A 186 -4.24 -8.08 21.40
C VAL A 186 -3.45 -8.40 20.14
N PHE A 187 -3.97 -7.95 19.01
CA PHE A 187 -3.38 -8.12 17.69
C PHE A 187 -3.28 -6.75 17.01
N SER A 188 -2.13 -6.43 16.43
CA SER A 188 -1.96 -5.22 15.62
C SER A 188 -1.03 -5.49 14.44
N GLY A 189 -1.44 -5.09 13.24
CA GLY A 189 -0.61 -5.22 12.06
C GLY A 189 -1.18 -4.54 10.81
N LYS A 190 -0.30 -4.33 9.84
CA LYS A 190 -0.64 -3.76 8.53
C LYS A 190 -0.98 -4.88 7.55
N LEU A 191 -2.25 -4.99 7.18
CA LEU A 191 -2.75 -5.96 6.22
C LEU A 191 -2.76 -5.36 4.82
N ARG A 192 -2.09 -6.00 3.85
CA ARG A 192 -2.16 -5.66 2.44
C ARG A 192 -3.10 -6.61 1.72
N ALA A 193 -4.13 -6.05 1.09
CA ALA A 193 -5.01 -6.74 0.16
C ALA A 193 -4.63 -6.39 -1.29
N VAL A 194 -4.40 -7.41 -2.10
CA VAL A 194 -4.08 -7.32 -3.53
C VAL A 194 -5.20 -7.96 -4.33
N LEU A 195 -5.87 -7.17 -5.15
CA LEU A 195 -6.92 -7.61 -6.06
C LEU A 195 -6.29 -7.86 -7.43
N LYS A 196 -6.20 -9.12 -7.85
CA LYS A 196 -5.60 -9.54 -9.12
C LYS A 196 -6.14 -10.91 -9.56
N PRO A 197 -6.38 -11.15 -10.87
CA PRO A 197 -6.31 -10.19 -11.97
C PRO A 197 -7.52 -9.27 -12.02
N LEU A 198 -7.35 -8.05 -12.54
CA LEU A 198 -8.49 -7.21 -12.93
C LEU A 198 -9.04 -7.68 -14.27
N LEU A 199 -10.35 -7.88 -14.32
CA LEU A 199 -11.08 -8.40 -15.48
C LEU A 199 -11.86 -7.26 -16.15
N PRO A 200 -12.01 -7.24 -17.50
CA PRO A 200 -12.79 -6.23 -18.21
C PRO A 200 -14.31 -6.53 -18.20
N TYR A 201 -14.75 -7.53 -17.43
CA TYR A 201 -16.15 -7.94 -17.29
C TYR A 201 -16.51 -8.14 -15.80
N PRO A 202 -17.78 -8.00 -15.41
CA PRO A 202 -18.22 -8.18 -14.02
C PRO A 202 -17.81 -9.56 -13.45
N PRO A 203 -17.30 -9.64 -12.20
CA PRO A 203 -17.26 -8.59 -11.16
C PRO A 203 -16.02 -7.68 -11.21
N MET A 204 -15.26 -7.65 -12.32
CA MET A 204 -14.04 -6.85 -12.54
C MET A 204 -12.81 -7.28 -11.72
N VAL A 205 -12.98 -8.15 -10.72
CA VAL A 205 -11.90 -8.68 -9.88
C VAL A 205 -11.95 -10.21 -9.94
N GLY A 206 -10.87 -10.83 -10.41
CA GLY A 206 -10.76 -12.29 -10.51
C GLY A 206 -10.36 -12.97 -9.20
N GLY A 207 -9.70 -12.24 -8.29
CA GLY A 207 -9.24 -12.79 -7.02
C GLY A 207 -8.77 -11.72 -6.04
N VAL A 208 -8.83 -12.05 -4.76
CA VAL A 208 -8.33 -11.23 -3.66
C VAL A 208 -7.31 -12.08 -2.88
N SER A 209 -6.11 -11.54 -2.71
CA SER A 209 -5.08 -12.10 -1.83
C SER A 209 -4.84 -11.10 -0.71
N ALA A 210 -4.77 -11.57 0.53
CA ALA A 210 -4.49 -10.73 1.69
C ALA A 210 -3.32 -11.32 2.48
N PHE A 211 -2.36 -10.47 2.86
CA PHE A 211 -1.18 -10.85 3.62
C PHE A 211 -0.70 -9.66 4.46
N PHE A 212 -0.03 -9.94 5.58
CA PHE A 212 0.54 -8.88 6.42
C PHE A 212 1.87 -8.39 5.86
N LEU A 213 2.12 -7.09 5.92
CA LEU A 213 3.39 -6.50 5.41
C LEU A 213 4.58 -6.74 6.31
N GLU A 214 4.31 -6.82 7.59
CA GLU A 214 5.27 -7.03 8.66
C GLU A 214 4.64 -8.03 9.62
N ASN A 215 5.46 -8.74 10.40
CA ASN A 215 4.94 -9.64 11.42
C ASN A 215 4.04 -8.84 12.39
N PRO A 216 2.72 -9.10 12.45
CA PRO A 216 1.84 -8.45 13.39
C PRO A 216 2.27 -8.75 14.82
N LYS A 217 2.06 -7.76 15.67
CA LYS A 217 2.30 -7.88 17.12
C LYS A 217 1.10 -8.59 17.72
N ILE A 218 1.36 -9.71 18.37
CA ILE A 218 0.35 -10.52 19.04
C ILE A 218 0.77 -10.69 20.48
N ASP A 219 -0.01 -10.08 21.36
CA ASP A 219 0.13 -10.22 22.80
C ASP A 219 -1.11 -10.94 23.33
N PHE A 220 -0.92 -11.80 24.31
CA PHE A 220 -2.02 -12.56 24.93
C PHE A 220 -1.66 -12.87 26.37
N ASN A 221 -2.68 -12.87 27.22
CA ASN A 221 -2.57 -13.27 28.61
C ASN A 221 -2.93 -14.75 28.74
N LEU A 222 -2.17 -15.44 29.57
CA LEU A 222 -2.37 -16.86 29.82
C LEU A 222 -2.92 -17.02 31.23
N THR A 223 -4.12 -17.60 31.33
CA THR A 223 -4.84 -17.83 32.58
C THR A 223 -4.91 -19.33 32.87
N GLY A 224 -5.05 -19.73 34.14
CA GLY A 224 -5.13 -21.15 34.51
C GLY A 224 -3.85 -21.97 34.27
N MET A 225 -2.76 -21.33 33.84
CA MET A 225 -1.47 -21.99 33.60
C MET A 225 -0.64 -22.23 34.85
N GLY A 226 -1.13 -22.00 36.07
CA GLY A 226 -0.37 -22.26 37.29
C GLY A 226 0.26 -23.67 37.35
N GLU A 227 -0.44 -24.67 36.80
CA GLU A 227 0.06 -26.05 36.67
C GLU A 227 0.83 -26.33 35.35
N MET A 228 0.69 -25.48 34.32
CA MET A 228 1.38 -25.61 33.01
C MET A 228 2.65 -24.75 32.89
N VAL A 229 2.84 -23.76 33.78
CA VAL A 229 4.05 -22.94 33.90
C VAL A 229 5.26 -23.78 34.34
N GLU A 230 5.02 -24.94 34.95
CA GLU A 230 6.05 -25.93 35.27
C GLU A 230 6.61 -26.67 34.03
N LEU A 231 6.05 -26.46 32.84
CA LEU A 231 6.59 -26.97 31.58
C LEU A 231 7.46 -25.90 30.91
N PRO A 232 8.79 -25.87 31.17
CA PRO A 232 9.69 -24.93 30.51
C PRO A 232 9.58 -25.09 28.99
N GLY A 233 9.30 -23.99 28.29
CA GLY A 233 9.27 -23.94 26.83
C GLY A 233 7.89 -24.07 26.17
N LEU A 234 6.80 -24.37 26.89
CA LEU A 234 5.45 -24.43 26.29
C LEU A 234 5.02 -23.06 25.75
N LEU A 235 5.15 -22.02 26.58
CA LEU A 235 4.81 -20.65 26.20
C LEU A 235 5.67 -20.14 25.04
N THR A 236 6.98 -20.46 25.07
CA THR A 236 7.92 -20.12 23.99
C THR A 236 7.58 -20.87 22.70
N ALA A 237 7.18 -22.14 22.79
CA ALA A 237 6.74 -22.93 21.63
C ALA A 237 5.43 -22.38 21.05
N ILE A 238 4.42 -22.08 21.87
CA ILE A 238 3.16 -21.48 21.41
C ILE A 238 3.42 -20.14 20.72
N ARG A 239 4.21 -19.25 21.35
CA ARG A 239 4.60 -17.97 20.72
C ARG A 239 5.37 -18.17 19.42
N SER A 240 6.31 -19.12 19.38
CA SER A 240 7.06 -19.44 18.16
C SER A 240 6.16 -19.95 17.05
N ILE A 241 5.18 -20.81 17.35
CA ILE A 241 4.25 -21.36 16.38
C ILE A 241 3.33 -20.26 15.86
N ILE A 242 2.75 -19.45 16.76
CA ILE A 242 1.92 -18.31 16.37
C ILE A 242 2.73 -17.38 15.45
N ASN A 243 3.94 -17.01 15.85
CA ASN A 243 4.81 -16.15 15.05
C ASN A 243 5.18 -16.77 13.71
N GLN A 244 5.38 -18.10 13.63
CA GLN A 244 5.69 -18.79 12.39
C GLN A 244 4.47 -18.89 11.46
N GLN A 245 3.27 -19.14 12.00
CA GLN A 245 2.05 -19.15 11.19
C GLN A 245 1.71 -17.77 10.68
N VAL A 246 1.85 -16.79 11.55
CA VAL A 246 1.76 -15.39 11.20
C VAL A 246 2.77 -15.06 10.10
N ALA A 247 4.05 -15.44 10.25
CA ALA A 247 5.07 -15.22 9.23
C ALA A 247 4.72 -15.89 7.89
N ASN A 248 4.18 -17.11 7.90
CA ASN A 248 3.70 -17.78 6.68
C ASN A 248 2.56 -17.01 5.99
N ILE A 249 1.74 -16.28 6.75
CA ILE A 249 0.69 -15.40 6.22
C ILE A 249 1.25 -14.01 5.84
N CYS A 250 2.40 -13.61 6.39
CA CYS A 250 3.08 -12.34 6.10
C CYS A 250 3.94 -12.38 4.83
N VAL A 251 4.27 -13.57 4.32
CA VAL A 251 5.27 -13.73 3.24
C VAL A 251 4.64 -14.41 2.03
N LEU A 252 4.66 -13.69 0.91
CA LEU A 252 4.45 -14.21 -0.45
C LEU A 252 5.70 -13.92 -1.27
#